data_AF-A0AAU3ISW7-F1
#
_entry.id   AF-A0AAU3ISW7-F1
#
_cell.length_a   1.000
_cell.length_b   1.000
_cell.length_c   1.000
_cell.angle_alpha   90.00
_cell.angle_beta   90.00
_cell.angle_gamma   90.00
#
_symmetry.space_group_name_H-M   'P 1'
#
loop_
_entity.id
_entity.type
_entity.pdbx_description
1 polymer ?
#
loop_
_entity_poly.entity_id
_entity_poly.type
_entity_poly.pdbx_seq_one_letter_code
_entity_poly.pdbx_strand_id
1 'polypeptide(L)'
;MGGNIRGRIASEARRTPLARRLALAAGGRRGLRMPARGRRGLRRLAGGRRGLLTALTLASYPALLAAAVWPLPATFAVLAPLSYAAEAALPGRAAAALSRAHLGATVRFLARETAAVVLLARLAPGRPWWYAALATGLFLFHGVRAAQTWLACRLDRVHHQMPVVTRNIRLAAPPIPPAPPRALLAWRGTRPLYLDALAIVPAAALTPSGLGWAGAAGAAAAVALEAVVTAALLVHTRRAAHLGDRRRVLSAVDEWVAAYRPEIVMYFSGPATAAYQATMWLGTLERIRPRTLVVLRERSLAAALGPTTLPVVCIPSSVDLMNFRALDGVRVALFPANVGNNIHMLRVPGVRSVFIGHGDSDKEASFNPYTKVYDEVWVAGPAGRDRYLRAQVGVRDEAVEEVGRPQLAGIRRTGPYAEGTAPYRTVLYAPTWEGWSDDVFHSSLDAMGPAIVRALLEQPVRVIYKPHPLTGHRSPAARTAHRRIMALLGERTGIPHVAVTGREPSLYDCFNEADVLISDISSVVSDFVASGKPYVVTNVAALPGDRFRERYPAAGAAYLLGPGLAELPGILRRLDAPGEDEMAGARRALRGYLLGPDHPDPLARFEEAVRRAAARAGERARFLGLEALAPSVRD
;
A
#
# COMPACT_ATOMS: atom_id res chain seq x y z
N MET A 1 -67.41 -32.50 9.68
CA MET A 1 -66.47 -31.38 9.45
C MET A 1 -65.21 -31.92 8.80
N GLY A 2 -65.11 -31.86 7.48
CA GLY A 2 -63.94 -32.29 6.72
C GLY A 2 -63.75 -31.35 5.54
N GLY A 3 -62.53 -30.89 5.30
CA GLY A 3 -62.26 -29.98 4.18
C GLY A 3 -60.91 -29.26 4.19
N ASN A 4 -59.85 -30.01 3.88
CA ASN A 4 -58.77 -29.61 2.95
C ASN A 4 -57.77 -28.49 3.34
N ILE A 5 -56.75 -28.85 4.14
CA ILE A 5 -55.51 -28.08 4.37
C ILE A 5 -54.39 -28.59 3.45
N ARG A 6 -54.50 -28.35 2.13
CA ARG A 6 -53.37 -28.60 1.19
C ARG A 6 -53.11 -27.47 0.19
N GLY A 7 -53.85 -26.36 0.24
CA GLY A 7 -53.73 -25.27 -0.74
C GLY A 7 -52.95 -24.02 -0.31
N ARG A 8 -52.53 -23.88 0.96
CA ARG A 8 -52.04 -22.58 1.49
C ARG A 8 -50.60 -22.54 2.02
N ILE A 9 -49.78 -23.58 1.79
CA ILE A 9 -48.36 -23.61 2.21
C ILE A 9 -47.42 -23.71 0.99
N ALA A 10 -47.78 -23.07 -0.11
CA ALA A 10 -46.97 -23.09 -1.34
C ALA A 10 -46.47 -21.71 -1.82
N SER A 11 -46.76 -20.61 -1.10
CA SER A 11 -46.41 -19.25 -1.57
C SER A 11 -45.39 -18.48 -0.73
N GLU A 12 -44.86 -19.00 0.38
CA GLU A 12 -43.97 -18.20 1.27
C GLU A 12 -42.59 -18.80 1.61
N ALA A 13 -42.20 -19.95 1.05
CA ALA A 13 -40.93 -20.61 1.39
C ALA A 13 -39.80 -20.46 0.34
N ARG A 14 -39.69 -19.31 -0.35
CA ARG A 14 -38.61 -19.06 -1.35
C ARG A 14 -37.64 -17.94 -0.98
N ARG A 15 -37.32 -17.72 0.29
CA ARG A 15 -36.21 -16.82 0.69
C ARG A 15 -35.51 -17.29 1.94
N THR A 16 -34.64 -18.30 1.83
CA THR A 16 -33.57 -18.51 2.82
C THR A 16 -32.27 -19.02 2.15
N PRO A 17 -31.08 -18.59 2.63
CA PRO A 17 -29.79 -18.86 1.99
C PRO A 17 -29.26 -20.29 2.21
N LEU A 18 -29.99 -21.12 2.95
CA LEU A 18 -29.53 -22.43 3.42
C LEU A 18 -29.69 -23.54 2.36
N ALA A 19 -30.70 -23.45 1.49
CA ALA A 19 -30.96 -24.44 0.44
C ALA A 19 -29.87 -24.48 -0.66
N ARG A 20 -29.11 -23.38 -0.81
CA ARG A 20 -28.02 -23.29 -1.79
C ARG A 20 -26.74 -23.99 -1.34
N ARG A 21 -26.60 -24.32 -0.04
CA ARG A 21 -25.44 -25.03 0.51
C ARG A 21 -25.58 -26.56 0.48
N LEU A 22 -26.79 -27.09 0.45
CA LEU A 22 -27.01 -28.56 0.43
C LEU A 22 -27.01 -29.16 -0.98
N ALA A 23 -27.24 -28.35 -2.03
CA ALA A 23 -27.12 -28.81 -3.43
C ALA A 23 -25.67 -28.98 -3.92
N LEU A 24 -24.66 -28.57 -3.13
CA LEU A 24 -23.23 -28.69 -3.47
C LEU A 24 -22.56 -29.95 -2.88
N ALA A 25 -23.27 -30.74 -2.07
CA ALA A 25 -22.70 -31.90 -1.36
C ALA A 25 -23.07 -33.26 -1.98
N ALA A 26 -24.00 -33.34 -2.94
CA ALA A 26 -24.43 -34.60 -3.57
C ALA A 26 -24.14 -34.57 -5.08
N GLY A 27 -22.93 -34.95 -5.47
CA GLY A 27 -22.52 -34.95 -6.88
C GLY A 27 -21.20 -35.67 -7.14
N GLY A 28 -21.03 -36.85 -6.54
CA GLY A 28 -19.92 -37.76 -6.82
C GLY A 28 -20.27 -38.72 -7.96
N ARG A 29 -19.64 -38.55 -9.12
CA ARG A 29 -19.21 -39.63 -10.05
C ARG A 29 -18.24 -39.02 -11.07
N ARG A 30 -16.94 -39.06 -10.74
CA ARG A 30 -15.84 -38.65 -11.62
C ARG A 30 -15.54 -39.77 -12.61
N GLY A 31 -16.03 -39.65 -13.83
CA GLY A 31 -15.36 -40.23 -15.00
C GLY A 31 -14.15 -39.37 -15.34
N LEU A 32 -13.00 -40.01 -15.60
CA LEU A 32 -11.77 -39.38 -16.09
C LEU A 32 -12.05 -38.64 -17.42
N ARG A 33 -12.29 -37.34 -17.35
CA ARG A 33 -12.23 -36.43 -18.50
C ARG A 33 -11.19 -35.35 -18.25
N MET A 34 -10.14 -35.36 -19.07
CA MET A 34 -9.17 -34.27 -19.22
C MET A 34 -9.86 -32.90 -19.31
N PRO A 35 -9.36 -31.85 -18.63
CA PRO A 35 -10.03 -30.56 -18.62
C PRO A 35 -9.93 -29.85 -19.98
N ALA A 36 -11.08 -29.59 -20.61
CA ALA A 36 -11.24 -28.84 -21.85
C ALA A 36 -10.98 -27.31 -21.70
N ARG A 37 -9.98 -26.90 -20.89
CA ARG A 37 -9.57 -25.50 -20.70
C ARG A 37 -8.37 -25.08 -21.56
N GLY A 38 -7.62 -26.03 -22.13
CA GLY A 38 -6.48 -25.72 -23.03
C GLY A 38 -6.87 -25.16 -24.40
N ARG A 39 -8.00 -25.63 -24.98
CA ARG A 39 -8.38 -25.31 -26.37
C ARG A 39 -8.97 -23.90 -26.57
N ARG A 40 -9.53 -23.26 -25.53
CA ARG A 40 -10.13 -21.91 -25.65
C ARG A 40 -9.12 -20.75 -25.53
N GLY A 41 -7.92 -21.01 -25.00
CA GLY A 41 -6.88 -19.98 -24.83
C GLY A 41 -6.18 -19.59 -26.14
N LEU A 42 -5.96 -20.55 -27.04
CA LEU A 42 -5.28 -20.34 -28.32
C LEU A 42 -6.17 -19.61 -29.35
N ARG A 43 -7.48 -19.89 -29.37
CA ARG A 43 -8.42 -19.24 -30.32
C ARG A 43 -8.65 -17.74 -30.07
N ARG A 44 -8.39 -17.23 -28.86
CA ARG A 44 -8.51 -15.78 -28.54
C ARG A 44 -7.27 -14.96 -28.88
N LEU A 45 -6.21 -15.58 -29.40
CA LEU A 45 -5.01 -14.90 -29.90
C LEU A 45 -5.10 -14.61 -31.42
N ALA A 46 -6.12 -15.13 -32.10
CA ALA A 46 -6.35 -14.91 -33.52
C ALA A 46 -7.10 -13.58 -33.75
N GLY A 47 -6.35 -12.47 -33.77
CA GLY A 47 -6.89 -11.15 -34.12
C GLY A 47 -5.90 -10.02 -33.85
N GLY A 48 -5.42 -9.37 -34.91
CA GLY A 48 -4.54 -8.19 -34.87
C GLY A 48 -3.04 -8.48 -34.68
N ARG A 49 -2.23 -7.40 -34.54
CA ARG A 49 -0.75 -7.42 -34.46
C ARG A 49 -0.19 -8.43 -33.43
N ARG A 50 -0.93 -8.70 -32.35
CA ARG A 50 -0.52 -9.66 -31.28
C ARG A 50 -0.65 -11.12 -31.70
N GLY A 51 -1.65 -11.45 -32.52
CA GLY A 51 -1.80 -12.78 -33.11
C GLY A 51 -0.71 -13.07 -34.12
N LEU A 52 -0.40 -12.08 -34.95
CA LEU A 52 0.70 -12.15 -35.93
C LEU A 52 2.05 -12.42 -35.25
N LEU A 53 2.42 -11.68 -34.20
CA LEU A 53 3.68 -11.90 -33.48
C LEU A 53 3.75 -13.28 -32.82
N THR A 54 2.63 -13.79 -32.32
CA THR A 54 2.56 -15.14 -31.73
C THR A 54 2.73 -16.20 -32.83
N ALA A 55 2.09 -16.02 -33.99
CA ALA A 55 2.21 -16.92 -35.13
C ALA A 55 3.63 -16.91 -35.71
N LEU A 56 4.25 -15.74 -35.88
CA LEU A 56 5.64 -15.58 -36.33
C LEU A 56 6.62 -16.28 -35.38
N THR A 57 6.44 -16.09 -34.07
CA THR A 57 7.25 -16.78 -33.06
C THR A 57 7.14 -18.30 -33.21
N LEU A 58 5.93 -18.83 -33.32
CA LEU A 58 5.71 -20.28 -33.48
C LEU A 58 6.20 -20.83 -34.82
N ALA A 59 6.05 -20.09 -35.91
CA ALA A 59 6.50 -20.47 -37.25
C ALA A 59 8.04 -20.46 -37.35
N SER A 60 8.73 -19.66 -36.54
CA SER A 60 10.19 -19.59 -36.57
C SER A 60 10.88 -20.91 -36.20
N TYR A 61 10.31 -21.71 -35.30
CA TYR A 61 10.91 -22.98 -34.86
C TYR A 61 10.99 -24.05 -35.97
N PRO A 62 9.89 -24.44 -36.64
CA PRO A 62 9.97 -25.38 -37.74
C PRO A 62 10.75 -24.82 -38.93
N ALA A 63 10.71 -23.50 -39.17
CA ALA A 63 11.49 -22.87 -40.23
C ALA A 63 13.01 -22.95 -39.97
N LEU A 64 13.46 -22.66 -38.74
CA LEU A 64 14.86 -22.83 -38.33
C LEU A 64 15.29 -24.29 -38.41
N LEU A 65 14.44 -25.23 -37.97
CA LEU A 65 14.75 -26.65 -38.07
C LEU A 65 14.84 -27.13 -39.52
N ALA A 66 13.94 -26.68 -40.40
CA ALA A 66 13.99 -27.01 -41.82
C ALA A 66 15.27 -26.48 -42.48
N ALA A 67 15.66 -25.23 -42.19
CA ALA A 67 16.92 -24.64 -42.65
C ALA A 67 18.18 -25.28 -42.04
N ALA A 68 18.03 -26.05 -40.95
CA ALA A 68 19.11 -26.82 -40.35
C ALA A 68 19.24 -28.22 -40.96
N VAL A 69 18.10 -28.92 -41.14
CA VAL A 69 18.03 -30.26 -41.73
C VAL A 69 18.42 -30.21 -43.21
N TRP A 70 17.87 -29.23 -43.94
CA TRP A 70 18.33 -28.83 -45.26
C TRP A 70 19.36 -27.72 -45.05
N PRO A 71 20.67 -27.98 -45.14
CA PRO A 71 21.70 -27.08 -44.61
C PRO A 71 21.76 -25.75 -45.38
N LEU A 72 20.90 -24.81 -45.01
CA LEU A 72 20.68 -23.51 -45.64
C LEU A 72 21.20 -22.41 -44.70
N PRO A 73 22.53 -22.22 -44.58
CA PRO A 73 23.11 -21.34 -43.58
C PRO A 73 22.70 -19.87 -43.73
N ALA A 74 22.58 -19.36 -44.96
CA ALA A 74 22.15 -17.98 -45.20
C ALA A 74 20.71 -17.74 -44.72
N THR A 75 19.82 -18.70 -45.00
CA THR A 75 18.43 -18.65 -44.52
C THR A 75 18.38 -18.71 -43.00
N PHE A 76 19.16 -19.60 -42.37
CA PHE A 76 19.23 -19.70 -40.92
C PHE A 76 19.78 -18.41 -40.28
N ALA A 77 20.83 -17.82 -40.86
CA ALA A 77 21.44 -16.58 -40.37
C ALA A 77 20.49 -15.38 -40.37
N VAL A 78 19.49 -15.37 -41.27
CA VAL A 78 18.41 -14.38 -41.28
C VAL A 78 17.29 -14.74 -40.30
N LEU A 79 16.85 -16.01 -40.31
CA LEU A 79 15.74 -16.47 -39.47
C LEU A 79 16.07 -16.43 -37.97
N ALA A 80 17.31 -16.67 -37.57
CA ALA A 80 17.69 -16.73 -36.16
C ALA A 80 17.51 -15.38 -35.45
N PRO A 81 18.10 -14.25 -35.91
CA PRO A 81 17.83 -12.92 -35.34
C PRO A 81 16.35 -12.53 -35.35
N LEU A 82 15.63 -12.83 -36.43
CA LEU A 82 14.18 -12.56 -36.53
C LEU A 82 13.39 -13.34 -35.47
N SER A 83 13.79 -14.57 -35.17
CA SER A 83 13.16 -15.39 -34.14
C SER A 83 13.36 -14.82 -32.73
N TYR A 84 14.51 -14.18 -32.45
CA TYR A 84 14.77 -13.48 -31.18
C TYR A 84 13.97 -12.17 -31.09
N ALA A 85 13.88 -11.42 -32.19
CA ALA A 85 13.07 -10.21 -32.24
C ALA A 85 11.57 -10.50 -32.03
N ALA A 86 11.06 -11.57 -32.66
CA ALA A 86 9.68 -12.04 -32.47
C ALA A 86 9.42 -12.45 -31.01
N GLU A 87 10.37 -13.14 -30.38
CA GLU A 87 10.32 -13.53 -28.96
C GLU A 87 10.30 -12.32 -28.03
N ALA A 88 11.14 -11.30 -28.29
CA ALA A 88 11.19 -10.07 -27.50
C ALA A 88 9.91 -9.25 -27.62
N ALA A 89 9.24 -9.30 -28.78
CA ALA A 89 7.97 -8.64 -29.02
C ALA A 89 6.74 -9.45 -28.54
N LEU A 90 6.94 -10.66 -28.00
CA LEU A 90 5.84 -11.56 -27.64
C LEU A 90 5.00 -11.00 -26.46
N PRO A 91 3.68 -10.82 -26.61
CA PRO A 91 2.85 -10.31 -25.54
C PRO A 91 2.84 -11.25 -24.32
N GLY A 92 2.91 -10.70 -23.09
CA GLY A 92 2.99 -11.51 -21.87
C GLY A 92 1.85 -12.53 -21.68
N ARG A 93 0.62 -12.21 -22.14
CA ARG A 93 -0.50 -13.16 -22.14
C ARG A 93 -0.29 -14.34 -23.10
N ALA A 94 0.31 -14.09 -24.25
CA ALA A 94 0.66 -15.13 -25.22
C ALA A 94 1.80 -15.99 -24.69
N ALA A 95 2.85 -15.37 -24.13
CA ALA A 95 3.95 -16.10 -23.48
C ALA A 95 3.45 -17.03 -22.36
N ALA A 96 2.51 -16.57 -21.52
CA ALA A 96 1.88 -17.39 -20.48
C ALA A 96 1.00 -18.53 -21.05
N ALA A 97 0.32 -18.30 -22.18
CA ALA A 97 -0.43 -19.34 -22.88
C ALA A 97 0.48 -20.42 -23.45
N LEU A 98 1.58 -20.04 -24.09
CA LEU A 98 2.60 -20.95 -24.61
C LEU A 98 3.25 -21.76 -23.49
N SER A 99 3.58 -21.12 -22.37
CA SER A 99 4.13 -21.83 -21.20
C SER A 99 3.18 -22.90 -20.66
N ARG A 100 1.87 -22.65 -20.67
CA ARG A 100 0.84 -23.65 -20.29
C ARG A 100 0.68 -24.77 -21.32
N ALA A 101 1.08 -24.52 -22.57
CA ALA A 101 1.10 -25.49 -23.65
C ALA A 101 2.47 -26.21 -23.76
N HIS A 102 3.26 -26.22 -22.68
CA HIS A 102 4.61 -26.82 -22.61
C HIS A 102 5.66 -26.18 -23.53
N LEU A 103 5.32 -25.11 -24.24
CA LEU A 103 6.24 -24.28 -25.01
C LEU A 103 6.68 -23.08 -24.16
N GLY A 104 7.26 -23.34 -22.98
CA GLY A 104 7.85 -22.29 -22.14
C GLY A 104 9.05 -21.61 -22.80
N ALA A 105 9.49 -20.46 -22.27
CA ALA A 105 10.61 -19.73 -22.85
C ALA A 105 11.87 -20.61 -23.01
N THR A 106 12.25 -21.36 -21.98
CA THR A 106 13.41 -22.27 -22.05
C THR A 106 13.31 -23.27 -23.20
N VAL A 107 12.14 -23.89 -23.41
CA VAL A 107 11.92 -24.86 -24.51
C VAL A 107 12.07 -24.20 -25.87
N ARG A 108 11.58 -22.97 -26.01
CA ARG A 108 11.68 -22.18 -27.25
C ARG A 108 13.13 -21.82 -27.59
N PHE A 109 13.93 -21.46 -26.59
CA PHE A 109 15.37 -21.20 -26.77
C PHE A 109 16.14 -22.49 -27.09
N LEU A 110 15.89 -23.58 -26.33
CA LEU A 110 16.47 -24.90 -26.63
C LEU A 110 16.15 -25.39 -28.05
N ALA A 111 14.97 -25.08 -28.58
CA ALA A 111 14.63 -25.40 -29.96
C ALA A 111 15.52 -24.66 -30.98
N ARG A 112 15.85 -23.38 -30.73
CA ARG A 112 16.80 -22.61 -31.57
C ARG A 112 18.21 -23.18 -31.47
N GLU A 113 18.65 -23.47 -30.25
CA GLU A 113 19.96 -24.07 -29.97
C GLU A 113 20.10 -25.44 -30.65
N THR A 114 19.07 -26.28 -30.55
CA THR A 114 19.04 -27.61 -31.20
C THR A 114 19.11 -27.47 -32.72
N ALA A 115 18.32 -26.56 -33.32
CA ALA A 115 18.37 -26.32 -34.76
C ALA A 115 19.76 -25.83 -35.21
N ALA A 116 20.41 -24.97 -34.42
CA ALA A 116 21.77 -24.51 -34.72
C ALA A 116 22.80 -25.65 -34.64
N VAL A 117 22.74 -26.49 -33.59
CA VAL A 117 23.63 -27.66 -33.47
C VAL A 117 23.44 -28.62 -34.65
N VAL A 118 22.18 -28.88 -35.06
CA VAL A 118 21.88 -29.69 -36.25
C VAL A 118 22.49 -29.08 -37.51
N LEU A 119 22.29 -27.77 -37.75
CA LEU A 119 22.85 -27.09 -38.92
C LEU A 119 24.38 -27.26 -38.97
N LEU A 120 25.07 -27.00 -37.86
CA LEU A 120 26.53 -27.08 -37.81
C LEU A 120 27.05 -28.51 -37.97
N ALA A 121 26.32 -29.51 -37.46
CA ALA A 121 26.65 -30.91 -37.69
C ALA A 121 26.60 -31.28 -39.18
N ARG A 122 25.77 -30.57 -39.97
CA ARG A 122 25.67 -30.74 -41.43
C ARG A 122 26.74 -29.95 -42.19
N LEU A 123 27.09 -28.75 -41.71
CA LEU A 123 28.08 -27.88 -42.36
C LEU A 123 29.54 -28.29 -42.07
N ALA A 124 29.80 -28.94 -40.93
CA ALA A 124 31.13 -29.34 -40.50
C ALA A 124 31.20 -30.85 -40.23
N PRO A 125 31.21 -31.70 -41.29
CA PRO A 125 31.15 -33.17 -41.15
C PRO A 125 32.34 -33.75 -40.37
N GLY A 126 33.52 -33.09 -40.44
CA GLY A 126 34.70 -33.47 -39.66
C GLY A 126 34.62 -33.15 -38.16
N ARG A 127 33.53 -32.54 -37.68
CA ARG A 127 33.28 -32.17 -36.27
C ARG A 127 34.53 -31.59 -35.58
N PRO A 128 35.06 -30.47 -36.09
CA PRO A 128 36.21 -29.80 -35.48
C PRO A 128 35.94 -29.46 -34.01
N TRP A 129 36.99 -29.25 -33.23
CA TRP A 129 36.92 -29.01 -31.78
C TRP A 129 35.86 -27.96 -31.37
N TRP A 130 35.67 -26.91 -32.19
CA TRP A 130 34.73 -25.83 -31.90
C TRP A 130 33.26 -26.27 -31.95
N TYR A 131 32.92 -27.34 -32.69
CA TYR A 131 31.56 -27.90 -32.71
C TYR A 131 31.21 -28.48 -31.34
N ALA A 132 32.10 -29.31 -30.79
CA ALA A 132 31.94 -29.88 -29.45
C ALA A 132 31.98 -28.78 -28.38
N ALA A 133 32.84 -27.78 -28.53
CA ALA A 133 32.93 -26.64 -27.62
C ALA A 133 31.64 -25.80 -27.60
N LEU A 134 31.02 -25.54 -28.76
CA LEU A 134 29.73 -24.84 -28.83
C LEU A 134 28.63 -25.63 -28.11
N ALA A 135 28.45 -26.92 -28.45
CA ALA A 135 27.39 -27.75 -27.87
C ALA A 135 27.57 -27.88 -26.34
N THR A 136 28.81 -28.06 -25.89
CA THR A 136 29.15 -28.08 -24.46
C THR A 136 28.89 -26.72 -23.81
N GLY A 137 29.26 -25.62 -24.46
CA GLY A 137 29.03 -24.26 -23.98
C GLY A 137 27.54 -23.93 -23.80
N LEU A 138 26.70 -24.31 -24.77
CA LEU A 138 25.24 -24.15 -24.66
C LEU A 138 24.66 -24.98 -23.51
N PHE A 139 25.13 -26.22 -23.32
CA PHE A 139 24.72 -27.04 -22.18
C PHE A 139 25.15 -26.42 -20.84
N LEU A 140 26.42 -26.01 -20.72
CA LEU A 140 26.94 -25.35 -19.52
C LEU A 140 26.20 -24.05 -19.21
N PHE A 141 25.84 -23.27 -20.24
CA PHE A 141 25.05 -22.05 -20.09
C PHE A 141 23.73 -22.28 -19.35
N HIS A 142 22.97 -23.33 -19.70
CA HIS A 142 21.75 -23.69 -18.95
C HIS A 142 22.05 -24.16 -17.52
N GLY A 143 23.17 -24.85 -17.30
CA GLY A 143 23.62 -25.25 -15.96
C GLY A 143 23.93 -24.04 -15.06
N VAL A 144 24.69 -23.07 -15.56
CA VAL A 144 25.00 -21.83 -14.84
C VAL A 144 23.72 -21.03 -14.57
N ARG A 145 22.81 -20.92 -15.56
CA ARG A 145 21.51 -20.25 -15.37
C ARG A 145 20.63 -20.94 -14.32
N ALA A 146 20.67 -22.27 -14.24
CA ALA A 146 19.95 -23.01 -13.20
C ALA A 146 20.50 -22.69 -11.81
N ALA A 147 21.83 -22.67 -11.65
CA ALA A 147 22.50 -22.26 -10.41
C ALA A 147 22.16 -20.81 -10.03
N GLN A 148 22.19 -19.90 -11.01
CA GLN A 148 21.78 -18.51 -10.88
C GLN A 148 20.35 -18.38 -10.34
N THR A 149 19.40 -19.08 -10.97
CA THR A 149 17.98 -19.04 -10.59
C THR A 149 17.79 -19.61 -9.18
N TRP A 150 18.48 -20.70 -8.85
CA TRP A 150 18.45 -21.28 -7.51
C TRP A 150 18.99 -20.31 -6.45
N LEU A 151 20.12 -19.65 -6.70
CA LEU A 151 20.69 -18.63 -5.80
C LEU A 151 19.72 -17.46 -5.61
N ALA A 152 19.13 -16.94 -6.69
CA ALA A 152 18.15 -15.87 -6.63
C ALA A 152 16.92 -16.28 -5.80
N CYS A 153 16.36 -17.48 -6.01
CA CYS A 153 15.25 -18.00 -5.22
C CYS A 153 15.62 -18.25 -3.76
N ARG A 154 16.85 -18.68 -3.47
CA ARG A 154 17.34 -18.88 -2.11
C ARG A 154 17.46 -17.54 -1.37
N LEU A 155 18.03 -16.53 -2.03
CA LEU A 155 18.17 -15.19 -1.46
C LEU A 155 16.81 -14.54 -1.20
N ASP A 156 15.88 -14.64 -2.16
CA ASP A 156 14.50 -14.16 -2.02
C ASP A 156 13.79 -14.86 -0.86
N ARG A 157 13.95 -16.18 -0.74
CA ARG A 157 13.41 -16.96 0.39
C ARG A 157 13.96 -16.49 1.73
N VAL A 158 15.27 -16.28 1.84
CA VAL A 158 15.90 -15.80 3.08
C VAL A 158 15.30 -14.47 3.50
N HIS A 159 15.20 -13.49 2.59
CA HIS A 159 14.62 -12.18 2.89
C HIS A 159 13.13 -12.27 3.25
N HIS A 160 12.34 -13.07 2.54
CA HIS A 160 10.91 -13.23 2.83
C HIS A 160 10.62 -14.00 4.12
N GLN A 161 11.51 -14.91 4.52
CA GLN A 161 11.39 -15.71 5.75
C GLN A 161 11.98 -15.04 6.99
N MET A 162 12.67 -13.90 6.86
CA MET A 162 13.21 -13.16 8.01
C MET A 162 12.12 -12.94 9.06
N PRO A 163 12.30 -13.34 10.33
CA PRO A 163 11.25 -13.22 11.35
C PRO A 163 10.78 -11.78 11.57
N VAL A 164 11.66 -10.81 11.34
CA VAL A 164 11.45 -9.40 11.64
C VAL A 164 11.86 -8.54 10.45
N VAL A 165 11.16 -7.43 10.24
CA VAL A 165 11.62 -6.32 9.37
C VAL A 165 11.83 -5.10 10.26
N THR A 166 12.96 -4.42 10.12
CA THR A 166 13.27 -3.24 10.93
C THR A 166 13.43 -1.98 10.08
N ARG A 167 13.17 -0.80 10.68
CA ARG A 167 13.59 0.51 10.16
C ARG A 167 14.24 1.30 11.29
N ASN A 168 15.25 2.10 10.95
CA ASN A 168 16.02 2.91 11.90
C ASN A 168 16.66 2.11 13.05
N ILE A 169 16.90 0.82 12.82
CA ILE A 169 17.59 -0.08 13.75
C ILE A 169 18.80 -0.64 13.02
N ARG A 170 20.00 -0.36 13.56
CA ARG A 170 21.25 -0.92 13.06
C ARG A 170 21.71 -2.00 14.04
N LEU A 171 21.66 -3.25 13.59
CA LEU A 171 22.15 -4.38 14.36
C LEU A 171 23.68 -4.47 14.19
N ALA A 172 24.42 -4.50 15.30
CA ALA A 172 25.86 -4.74 15.28
C ALA A 172 26.18 -6.22 14.96
N ALA A 173 25.40 -7.15 15.54
CA ALA A 173 25.53 -8.57 15.29
C ALA A 173 24.15 -9.26 15.36
N PRO A 174 23.74 -10.04 14.33
CA PRO A 174 24.38 -10.14 13.03
C PRO A 174 24.08 -8.89 12.17
N PRO A 175 25.06 -8.37 11.39
CA PRO A 175 24.81 -7.26 10.50
C PRO A 175 23.78 -7.66 9.42
N ILE A 176 22.91 -6.72 9.05
CA ILE A 176 22.02 -6.88 7.90
C ILE A 176 22.83 -6.44 6.66
N PRO A 177 23.21 -7.36 5.75
CA PRO A 177 23.96 -7.01 4.56
C PRO A 177 23.14 -6.09 3.65
N PRO A 178 23.81 -5.23 2.84
CA PRO A 178 23.11 -4.39 1.88
C PRO A 178 22.35 -5.26 0.87
N ALA A 179 21.17 -4.78 0.47
CA ALA A 179 20.36 -5.43 -0.55
C ALA A 179 21.14 -5.54 -1.87
N PRO A 180 20.97 -6.62 -2.64
CA PRO A 180 21.60 -6.73 -3.95
C PRO A 180 21.10 -5.62 -4.89
N PRO A 181 21.94 -5.15 -5.84
CA PRO A 181 21.53 -4.19 -6.84
C PRO A 181 20.27 -4.67 -7.59
N ARG A 182 19.33 -3.76 -7.86
CA ARG A 182 18.08 -4.10 -8.58
C ARG A 182 18.35 -4.75 -9.93
N ALA A 183 19.41 -4.34 -10.63
CA ALA A 183 19.82 -4.93 -11.90
C ALA A 183 20.13 -6.43 -11.76
N LEU A 184 20.84 -6.82 -10.69
CA LEU A 184 21.19 -8.22 -10.40
C LEU A 184 19.95 -9.06 -10.08
N LEU A 185 19.02 -8.51 -9.29
CA LEU A 185 17.73 -9.18 -9.00
C LEU A 185 16.82 -9.27 -10.22
N ALA A 186 16.93 -8.31 -11.14
CA ALA A 186 16.17 -8.26 -12.37
C ALA A 186 16.78 -9.11 -13.49
N TRP A 187 18.00 -9.63 -13.29
CA TRP A 187 18.68 -10.60 -14.15
C TRP A 187 18.19 -12.02 -13.84
N ARG A 188 16.92 -12.31 -14.17
CA ARG A 188 16.28 -13.61 -13.95
C ARG A 188 15.22 -13.90 -15.02
N GLY A 189 14.79 -15.16 -15.12
CA GLY A 189 13.72 -15.55 -16.04
C GLY A 189 14.17 -15.53 -17.50
N THR A 190 13.45 -14.81 -18.37
CA THR A 190 13.67 -14.84 -19.83
C THR A 190 14.77 -13.92 -20.33
N ARG A 191 15.26 -12.99 -19.52
CA ARG A 191 16.32 -12.05 -19.92
C ARG A 191 17.67 -12.72 -20.15
N PRO A 192 18.21 -13.53 -19.22
CA PRO A 192 19.50 -14.20 -19.44
C PRO A 192 19.48 -15.13 -20.64
N LEU A 193 18.31 -15.70 -20.99
CA LEU A 193 18.17 -16.60 -22.13
C LEU A 193 18.69 -16.00 -23.44
N TYR A 194 18.57 -14.68 -23.67
CA TYR A 194 19.05 -14.02 -24.89
C TYR A 194 20.57 -14.00 -25.07
N LEU A 195 21.35 -14.38 -24.05
CA LEU A 195 22.79 -14.51 -24.20
C LEU A 195 23.18 -15.66 -25.15
N ASP A 196 22.32 -16.66 -25.37
CA ASP A 196 22.57 -17.72 -26.35
C ASP A 196 22.72 -17.18 -27.78
N ALA A 197 22.11 -16.03 -28.09
CA ALA A 197 22.26 -15.36 -29.38
C ALA A 197 23.72 -15.01 -29.71
N LEU A 198 24.55 -14.77 -28.70
CA LEU A 198 26.00 -14.58 -28.87
C LEU A 198 26.67 -15.81 -29.48
N ALA A 199 26.14 -17.00 -29.22
CA ALA A 199 26.62 -18.25 -29.78
C ALA A 199 25.93 -18.57 -31.12
N ILE A 200 24.59 -18.49 -31.15
CA ILE A 200 23.77 -18.98 -32.26
C ILE A 200 23.92 -18.13 -33.52
N VAL A 201 23.93 -16.80 -33.39
CA VAL A 201 23.98 -15.90 -34.56
C VAL A 201 25.34 -15.98 -35.27
N PRO A 202 26.49 -15.88 -34.58
CA PRO A 202 27.80 -16.03 -35.24
C PRO A 202 28.03 -17.44 -35.77
N ALA A 203 27.58 -18.48 -35.05
CA ALA A 203 27.70 -19.85 -35.52
C ALA A 203 27.01 -20.05 -36.88
N ALA A 204 25.79 -19.53 -37.04
CA ALA A 204 25.07 -19.65 -38.30
C ALA A 204 25.67 -18.79 -39.43
N ALA A 205 26.09 -17.56 -39.13
CA ALA A 205 26.54 -16.61 -40.14
C ALA A 205 27.97 -16.86 -40.63
N LEU A 206 28.87 -17.32 -39.76
CA LEU A 206 30.31 -17.33 -40.02
C LEU A 206 30.89 -18.71 -40.32
N THR A 207 30.16 -19.79 -40.01
CA THR A 207 30.60 -21.16 -40.32
C THR A 207 30.83 -21.41 -41.82
N PRO A 208 29.99 -20.91 -42.77
CA PRO A 208 30.25 -21.08 -44.20
C PRO A 208 31.57 -20.47 -44.67
N SER A 209 32.07 -19.46 -43.95
CA SER A 209 33.34 -18.79 -44.23
C SER A 209 34.54 -19.42 -43.50
N GLY A 210 34.38 -20.62 -42.92
CA GLY A 210 35.43 -21.30 -42.16
C GLY A 210 35.65 -20.76 -40.74
N LEU A 211 34.83 -19.80 -40.29
CA LEU A 211 34.96 -19.12 -38.99
C LEU A 211 33.97 -19.67 -37.93
N GLY A 212 33.67 -20.98 -37.98
CA GLY A 212 32.72 -21.63 -37.06
C GLY A 212 33.12 -21.55 -35.57
N TRP A 213 34.41 -21.32 -35.28
CA TRP A 213 34.90 -21.07 -33.93
C TRP A 213 34.27 -19.84 -33.26
N ALA A 214 33.76 -18.88 -34.03
CA ALA A 214 33.09 -17.69 -33.52
C ALA A 214 31.83 -18.04 -32.71
N GLY A 215 31.13 -19.11 -33.08
CA GLY A 215 30.00 -19.63 -32.29
C GLY A 215 30.44 -20.17 -30.93
N ALA A 216 31.54 -20.94 -30.90
CA ALA A 216 32.10 -21.45 -29.65
C ALA A 216 32.61 -20.32 -28.75
N ALA A 217 33.26 -19.30 -29.32
CA ALA A 217 33.64 -18.09 -28.60
C ALA A 217 32.42 -17.35 -28.03
N GLY A 218 31.34 -17.26 -28.81
CA GLY A 218 30.06 -16.72 -28.38
C GLY A 218 29.42 -17.47 -27.22
N ALA A 219 29.44 -18.81 -27.26
CA ALA A 219 28.96 -19.64 -26.14
C ALA A 219 29.83 -19.47 -24.89
N ALA A 220 31.16 -19.41 -25.05
CA ALA A 220 32.06 -19.12 -23.95
C ALA A 220 31.78 -17.74 -23.32
N ALA A 221 31.54 -16.71 -24.15
CA ALA A 221 31.15 -15.39 -23.68
C ALA A 221 29.81 -15.39 -22.93
N ALA A 222 28.80 -16.10 -23.45
CA ALA A 222 27.50 -16.24 -22.79
C ALA A 222 27.63 -16.93 -21.42
N VAL A 223 28.40 -18.01 -21.33
CA VAL A 223 28.70 -18.70 -20.07
C VAL A 223 29.44 -17.78 -19.10
N ALA A 224 30.46 -17.05 -19.57
CA ALA A 224 31.24 -16.14 -18.73
C ALA A 224 30.38 -15.02 -18.14
N LEU A 225 29.51 -14.39 -18.95
CA LEU A 225 28.59 -13.35 -18.50
C LEU A 225 27.62 -13.87 -17.42
N GLU A 226 27.02 -15.05 -17.66
CA GLU A 226 26.11 -15.66 -16.68
C GLU A 226 26.85 -16.10 -15.40
N ALA A 227 28.10 -16.56 -15.53
CA ALA A 227 28.94 -16.93 -14.40
C ALA A 227 29.29 -15.73 -13.51
N VAL A 228 29.57 -14.55 -14.09
CA VAL A 228 29.80 -13.31 -13.33
C VAL A 228 28.57 -12.93 -12.50
N VAL A 229 27.37 -12.98 -13.10
CA VAL A 229 26.11 -12.71 -12.38
C VAL A 229 25.86 -13.74 -11.28
N THR A 230 26.12 -15.02 -11.58
CA THR A 230 25.97 -16.12 -10.61
C THR A 230 26.92 -15.96 -9.43
N ALA A 231 28.18 -15.59 -9.68
CA ALA A 231 29.18 -15.34 -8.64
C ALA A 231 28.78 -14.14 -7.76
N ALA A 232 28.28 -13.06 -8.36
CA ALA A 232 27.77 -11.90 -7.61
C ALA A 232 26.59 -12.31 -6.70
N LEU A 233 25.64 -13.09 -7.21
CA LEU A 233 24.52 -13.61 -6.39
C LEU A 233 24.98 -14.57 -5.29
N LEU A 234 26.01 -15.37 -5.53
CA LEU A 234 26.58 -16.26 -4.53
C LEU A 234 27.16 -15.47 -3.36
N VAL A 235 27.87 -14.38 -3.63
CA VAL A 235 28.40 -13.48 -2.58
C VAL A 235 27.26 -12.93 -1.72
N HIS A 236 26.19 -12.41 -2.34
CA HIS A 236 25.03 -11.90 -1.59
C HIS A 236 24.31 -13.01 -0.81
N THR A 237 24.16 -14.20 -1.39
CA THR A 237 23.50 -15.34 -0.74
C THR A 237 24.30 -15.82 0.47
N ARG A 238 25.64 -15.90 0.37
CA ARG A 238 26.52 -16.25 1.49
C ARG A 238 26.46 -15.20 2.60
N ARG A 239 26.51 -13.92 2.24
CA ARG A 239 26.39 -12.80 3.20
C ARG A 239 25.05 -12.75 3.90
N ALA A 240 23.97 -13.21 3.27
CA ALA A 240 22.64 -13.24 3.86
C ALA A 240 22.31 -14.56 4.59
N ALA A 241 23.17 -15.59 4.51
CA ALA A 241 22.84 -16.93 4.97
C ALA A 241 22.45 -16.98 6.46
N HIS A 242 23.10 -16.19 7.30
CA HIS A 242 22.80 -16.10 8.74
C HIS A 242 21.43 -15.50 9.04
N LEU A 243 20.84 -14.73 8.11
CA LEU A 243 19.48 -14.18 8.28
C LEU A 243 18.40 -15.28 8.23
N GLY A 244 18.75 -16.46 7.72
CA GLY A 244 17.89 -17.64 7.78
C GLY A 244 17.78 -18.24 9.19
N ASP A 245 18.71 -17.92 10.10
CA ASP A 245 18.60 -18.32 11.50
C ASP A 245 17.61 -17.42 12.24
N ARG A 246 16.38 -17.89 12.27
CA ARG A 246 15.25 -17.20 12.88
C ARG A 246 15.47 -16.84 14.34
N ARG A 247 16.07 -17.74 15.13
CA ARG A 247 16.29 -17.52 16.58
C ARG A 247 17.34 -16.44 16.78
N ARG A 248 18.44 -16.52 16.05
CA ARG A 248 19.53 -15.53 16.12
C ARG A 248 19.06 -14.14 15.71
N VAL A 249 18.28 -14.01 14.63
CA VAL A 249 17.76 -12.71 14.20
C VAL A 249 16.78 -12.13 15.22
N LEU A 250 15.89 -12.96 15.79
CA LEU A 250 14.97 -12.51 16.84
C LEU A 250 15.72 -12.05 18.09
N SER A 251 16.68 -12.84 18.58
CA SER A 251 17.51 -12.50 19.75
C SER A 251 18.24 -11.17 19.56
N ALA A 252 18.87 -10.97 18.41
CA ALA A 252 19.60 -9.74 18.14
C ALA A 252 18.70 -8.48 18.10
N VAL A 253 17.48 -8.60 17.56
CA VAL A 253 16.52 -7.49 17.59
C VAL A 253 15.95 -7.29 18.99
N ASP A 254 15.71 -8.38 19.73
CA ASP A 254 15.24 -8.35 21.12
C ASP A 254 16.26 -7.63 22.01
N GLU A 255 17.54 -8.01 21.94
CA GLU A 255 18.66 -7.36 22.64
C GLU A 255 18.77 -5.88 22.29
N TRP A 256 18.64 -5.52 21.01
CA TRP A 256 18.66 -4.11 20.60
C TRP A 256 17.50 -3.32 21.20
N VAL A 257 16.28 -3.86 21.18
CA VAL A 257 15.11 -3.21 21.75
C VAL A 257 15.22 -3.11 23.27
N ALA A 258 15.74 -4.14 23.93
CA ALA A 258 16.00 -4.16 25.37
C ALA A 258 17.02 -3.08 25.76
N ALA A 259 18.06 -2.86 24.95
CA ALA A 259 19.03 -1.78 25.15
C ALA A 259 18.42 -0.38 24.87
N TYR A 260 17.51 -0.28 23.89
CA TYR A 260 16.80 0.96 23.59
C TYR A 260 15.87 1.39 24.73
N ARG A 261 15.32 0.43 25.49
CA ARG A 261 14.41 0.62 26.63
C ARG A 261 13.21 1.51 26.27
N PRO A 262 12.34 1.09 25.34
CA PRO A 262 11.16 1.86 25.00
C PRO A 262 10.19 1.89 26.18
N GLU A 263 9.74 3.09 26.56
CA GLU A 263 8.68 3.27 27.56
C GLU A 263 7.30 3.17 26.89
N ILE A 264 7.23 3.56 25.61
CA ILE A 264 6.01 3.58 24.81
C ILE A 264 6.17 2.70 23.58
N VAL A 265 5.10 2.00 23.23
CA VAL A 265 4.93 1.38 21.93
C VAL A 265 3.76 2.01 21.19
N MET A 266 3.96 2.44 19.94
CA MET A 266 2.85 2.60 19.01
C MET A 266 2.64 1.27 18.28
N TYR A 267 1.57 0.56 18.64
CA TYR A 267 1.23 -0.73 18.05
C TYR A 267 0.22 -0.53 16.91
N PHE A 268 0.58 -0.96 15.70
CA PHE A 268 -0.29 -0.80 14.53
C PHE A 268 -0.32 -2.05 13.64
N SER A 269 -1.52 -2.39 13.19
CA SER A 269 -1.77 -3.49 12.26
C SER A 269 -2.89 -3.13 11.30
N GLY A 270 -2.81 -3.63 10.08
CA GLY A 270 -3.79 -3.34 9.03
C GLY A 270 -3.21 -3.44 7.61
N PRO A 271 -4.02 -3.17 6.58
CA PRO A 271 -3.54 -3.15 5.20
C PRO A 271 -2.59 -1.96 4.97
N ALA A 272 -1.70 -2.09 3.97
CA ALA A 272 -0.76 -1.02 3.61
C ALA A 272 -1.44 0.32 3.26
N THR A 273 -2.69 0.28 2.78
CA THR A 273 -3.51 1.46 2.49
C THR A 273 -3.93 2.23 3.74
N ALA A 274 -3.88 1.61 4.92
CA ALA A 274 -4.18 2.24 6.21
C ALA A 274 -2.93 2.85 6.89
N ALA A 275 -1.75 2.76 6.29
CA ALA A 275 -0.50 3.26 6.88
C ALA A 275 -0.53 4.75 7.26
N TYR A 276 -1.39 5.56 6.63
CA TYR A 276 -1.57 6.97 6.97
C TYR A 276 -2.00 7.18 8.43
N GLN A 277 -2.76 6.23 8.99
CA GLN A 277 -3.29 6.31 10.37
C GLN A 277 -2.17 6.26 11.42
N ALA A 278 -1.16 5.41 11.21
CA ALA A 278 0.04 5.41 12.05
C ALA A 278 1.00 6.55 11.67
N THR A 279 1.11 6.88 10.38
CA THR A 279 2.06 7.88 9.88
C THR A 279 1.82 9.27 10.49
N MET A 280 0.56 9.68 10.68
CA MET A 280 0.23 10.98 11.26
C MET A 280 0.69 11.16 12.72
N TRP A 281 0.95 10.07 13.45
CA TRP A 281 1.43 10.12 14.83
C TRP A 281 2.95 10.13 14.95
N LEU A 282 3.69 9.76 13.89
CA LEU A 282 5.15 9.62 13.96
C LEU A 282 5.82 10.93 14.40
N GLY A 283 5.48 12.05 13.76
CA GLY A 283 6.06 13.36 14.11
C GLY A 283 5.72 13.85 15.51
N THR A 284 4.56 13.45 16.07
CA THR A 284 4.23 13.72 17.48
C THR A 284 5.11 12.88 18.40
N LEU A 285 5.22 11.59 18.13
CA LEU A 285 5.96 10.63 18.96
C LEU A 285 7.48 10.86 18.91
N GLU A 286 7.99 11.52 17.87
CA GLU A 286 9.38 11.97 17.77
C GLU A 286 9.71 13.16 18.68
N ARG A 287 8.70 13.95 19.07
CA ARG A 287 8.89 15.19 19.84
C ARG A 287 8.67 15.04 21.34
N ILE A 288 8.03 13.95 21.78
CA ILE A 288 7.82 13.69 23.21
C ILE A 288 9.09 13.11 23.84
N ARG A 289 9.29 13.37 25.13
CA ARG A 289 10.46 12.85 25.87
C ARG A 289 10.53 11.32 25.98
N PRO A 290 9.44 10.58 26.28
CA PRO A 290 9.53 9.14 26.46
C PRO A 290 9.94 8.42 25.18
N ARG A 291 10.83 7.44 25.32
CA ARG A 291 11.34 6.66 24.18
C ARG A 291 10.24 5.80 23.58
N THR A 292 10.01 5.97 22.29
CA THR A 292 8.92 5.30 21.57
C THR A 292 9.45 4.29 20.56
N LEU A 293 8.89 3.08 20.58
CA LEU A 293 9.09 2.04 19.57
C LEU A 293 7.82 1.88 18.73
N VAL A 294 7.94 1.80 17.40
CA VAL A 294 6.81 1.47 16.53
C VAL A 294 6.80 -0.05 16.28
N VAL A 295 5.71 -0.72 16.64
CA VAL A 295 5.53 -2.16 16.43
C VAL A 295 4.47 -2.40 15.36
N LEU A 296 4.85 -3.09 14.28
CA LEU A 296 3.99 -3.42 13.15
C LEU A 296 3.80 -4.93 13.01
N ARG A 297 2.70 -5.36 12.40
CA ARG A 297 2.44 -6.78 12.10
C ARG A 297 2.65 -7.14 10.63
N GLU A 298 2.32 -6.25 9.72
CA GLU A 298 2.40 -6.53 8.29
C GLU A 298 3.67 -5.94 7.66
N ARG A 299 4.46 -6.76 6.95
CA ARG A 299 5.68 -6.28 6.26
C ARG A 299 5.39 -5.16 5.26
N SER A 300 4.21 -5.19 4.64
CA SER A 300 3.77 -4.16 3.71
C SER A 300 3.54 -2.81 4.39
N LEU A 301 3.18 -2.78 5.68
CA LEU A 301 3.12 -1.55 6.46
C LEU A 301 4.50 -0.96 6.70
N ALA A 302 5.52 -1.77 6.99
CA ALA A 302 6.88 -1.27 7.20
C ALA A 302 7.38 -0.48 5.98
N ALA A 303 7.06 -0.94 4.76
CA ALA A 303 7.37 -0.22 3.52
C ALA A 303 6.42 0.97 3.25
N ALA A 304 5.17 0.90 3.68
CA ALA A 304 4.16 1.92 3.39
C ALA A 304 4.17 3.10 4.37
N LEU A 305 4.66 2.90 5.61
CA LEU A 305 4.75 3.89 6.67
C LEU A 305 5.59 5.10 6.22
N GLY A 306 5.16 6.32 6.57
CA GLY A 306 5.85 7.55 6.18
C GLY A 306 7.26 7.70 6.77
N PRO A 307 7.97 8.79 6.42
CA PRO A 307 9.28 9.12 6.99
C PRO A 307 9.21 9.19 8.52
N THR A 308 10.24 8.67 9.20
CA THR A 308 10.38 8.76 10.65
C THR A 308 11.82 8.47 11.07
N THR A 309 12.21 9.01 12.21
CA THR A 309 13.45 8.72 12.94
C THR A 309 13.26 7.66 14.03
N LEU A 310 12.01 7.35 14.41
CA LEU A 310 11.70 6.36 15.44
C LEU A 310 12.15 4.95 15.00
N PRO A 311 12.61 4.11 15.94
CA PRO A 311 12.85 2.70 15.65
C PRO A 311 11.52 2.00 15.32
N VAL A 312 11.53 1.21 14.26
CA VAL A 312 10.37 0.43 13.81
C VAL A 312 10.74 -1.05 13.77
N VAL A 313 9.91 -1.89 14.38
CA VAL A 313 10.04 -3.34 14.39
C VAL A 313 8.73 -3.94 13.86
N CYS A 314 8.82 -4.73 12.80
CA CYS A 314 7.69 -5.47 12.23
C CYS A 314 7.85 -6.96 12.50
N ILE A 315 6.95 -7.54 13.29
CA ILE A 315 6.95 -8.95 13.69
C ILE A 315 5.66 -9.62 13.16
N PRO A 316 5.70 -10.30 12.00
CA PRO A 316 4.50 -10.88 11.41
C PRO A 316 3.91 -12.04 12.21
N SER A 317 4.76 -12.91 12.73
CA SER A 317 4.31 -14.06 13.52
C SER A 317 3.75 -13.61 14.86
N SER A 318 2.51 -14.01 15.17
CA SER A 318 1.95 -13.80 16.50
C SER A 318 2.76 -14.52 17.57
N VAL A 319 3.23 -15.74 17.27
CA VAL A 319 4.05 -16.53 18.21
C VAL A 319 5.37 -15.82 18.52
N ASP A 320 6.03 -15.20 17.53
CA ASP A 320 7.27 -14.47 17.82
C ASP A 320 7.00 -13.24 18.67
N LEU A 321 5.99 -12.45 18.29
CA LEU A 321 5.65 -11.23 19.01
C LEU A 321 5.31 -11.54 20.48
N MET A 322 4.56 -12.62 20.72
CA MET A 322 4.18 -13.05 22.06
C MET A 322 5.36 -13.59 22.89
N ASN A 323 6.48 -13.94 22.25
CA ASN A 323 7.71 -14.38 22.91
C ASN A 323 8.82 -13.32 22.87
N PHE A 324 8.52 -12.11 22.38
CA PHE A 324 9.48 -11.02 22.22
C PHE A 324 9.56 -10.23 23.53
N ARG A 325 10.54 -10.57 24.36
CA ARG A 325 10.65 -10.16 25.78
C ARG A 325 11.09 -8.72 25.95
N ALA A 326 11.72 -8.14 24.94
CA ALA A 326 12.12 -6.74 24.99
C ALA A 326 10.96 -5.73 25.14
N LEU A 327 9.70 -6.19 24.99
CA LEU A 327 8.51 -5.37 25.26
C LEU A 327 8.01 -5.47 26.70
N ASP A 328 8.58 -6.33 27.54
CA ASP A 328 8.13 -6.54 28.92
C ASP A 328 8.33 -5.27 29.79
N GLY A 329 9.27 -4.39 29.40
CA GLY A 329 9.53 -3.10 30.05
C GLY A 329 8.65 -1.94 29.58
N VAL A 330 7.79 -2.15 28.58
CA VAL A 330 6.91 -1.10 28.05
C VAL A 330 5.84 -0.76 29.08
N ARG A 331 5.52 0.54 29.21
CA ARG A 331 4.50 1.03 30.14
C ARG A 331 3.21 1.39 29.41
N VAL A 332 3.29 1.97 28.21
CA VAL A 332 2.13 2.44 27.45
C VAL A 332 2.12 1.86 26.05
N ALA A 333 0.98 1.32 25.62
CA ALA A 333 0.73 0.91 24.23
C ALA A 333 -0.34 1.80 23.59
N LEU A 334 0.05 2.55 22.56
CA LEU A 334 -0.81 3.46 21.82
C LEU A 334 -1.36 2.76 20.55
N PHE A 335 -2.67 2.88 20.33
CA PHE A 335 -3.38 2.23 19.23
C PHE A 335 -4.08 3.26 18.32
N PRO A 336 -3.54 3.52 17.11
CA PRO A 336 -4.17 4.44 16.15
C PRO A 336 -5.44 3.91 15.48
N ALA A 337 -5.72 2.61 15.57
CA ALA A 337 -6.85 1.98 14.91
C ALA A 337 -7.34 0.72 15.64
N ASN A 338 -8.60 0.40 15.44
CA ASN A 338 -9.24 -0.81 15.96
C ASN A 338 -9.14 -1.94 14.95
N VAL A 339 -8.32 -2.95 15.25
CA VAL A 339 -8.17 -4.16 14.43
C VAL A 339 -8.01 -5.40 15.31
N GLY A 340 -8.44 -6.56 14.83
CA GLY A 340 -8.40 -7.81 15.61
C GLY A 340 -6.99 -8.18 16.11
N ASN A 341 -5.94 -7.83 15.34
CA ASN A 341 -4.56 -8.09 15.71
C ASN A 341 -4.06 -7.30 16.94
N ASN A 342 -4.81 -6.32 17.44
CA ASN A 342 -4.48 -5.59 18.68
C ASN A 342 -4.45 -6.50 19.90
N ILE A 343 -5.16 -7.65 19.86
CA ILE A 343 -5.19 -8.64 20.94
C ILE A 343 -3.80 -9.08 21.40
N HIS A 344 -2.79 -9.10 20.51
CA HIS A 344 -1.45 -9.56 20.85
C HIS A 344 -0.69 -8.60 21.76
N MET A 345 -1.02 -7.30 21.73
CA MET A 345 -0.45 -6.31 22.65
C MET A 345 -1.38 -6.07 23.84
N LEU A 346 -2.70 -6.09 23.63
CA LEU A 346 -3.69 -5.92 24.70
C LEU A 346 -3.60 -6.98 25.81
N ARG A 347 -3.06 -8.16 25.50
CA ARG A 347 -2.88 -9.24 26.47
C ARG A 347 -1.68 -9.06 27.42
N VAL A 348 -0.79 -8.09 27.17
CA VAL A 348 0.46 -7.95 27.95
C VAL A 348 0.12 -7.36 29.33
N PRO A 349 0.34 -8.10 30.43
CA PRO A 349 0.03 -7.60 31.77
C PRO A 349 0.89 -6.38 32.12
N GLY A 350 0.33 -5.44 32.88
CA GLY A 350 1.06 -4.27 33.37
C GLY A 350 1.22 -3.13 32.36
N VAL A 351 1.00 -3.36 31.06
CA VAL A 351 0.97 -2.30 30.04
C VAL A 351 -0.38 -1.60 30.07
N ARG A 352 -0.37 -0.26 30.05
CA ARG A 352 -1.58 0.56 29.88
C ARG A 352 -1.89 0.70 28.39
N SER A 353 -3.05 0.20 27.99
CA SER A 353 -3.52 0.24 26.60
C SER A 353 -4.35 1.50 26.34
N VAL A 354 -3.99 2.24 25.29
CA VAL A 354 -4.57 3.55 25.00
C VAL A 354 -4.99 3.64 23.54
N PHE A 355 -6.28 3.87 23.30
CA PHE A 355 -6.77 4.20 21.96
C PHE A 355 -6.57 5.68 21.67
N ILE A 356 -5.80 6.00 20.63
CA ILE A 356 -5.55 7.38 20.19
C ILE A 356 -6.22 7.71 18.85
N GLY A 357 -6.70 6.68 18.13
CA GLY A 357 -7.36 6.87 16.84
C GLY A 357 -6.48 7.54 15.77
N HIS A 358 -7.10 8.10 14.73
CA HIS A 358 -6.42 8.75 13.60
C HIS A 358 -7.25 9.91 13.03
N GLY A 359 -8.16 10.45 13.84
CA GLY A 359 -9.23 11.35 13.40
C GLY A 359 -10.30 11.39 14.47
N ASP A 360 -10.85 12.56 14.75
CA ASP A 360 -11.92 12.75 15.72
C ASP A 360 -12.99 13.54 14.99
N SER A 361 -14.14 12.92 14.80
CA SER A 361 -15.19 13.39 13.90
C SER A 361 -16.55 12.89 14.36
N ASP A 362 -17.62 13.45 13.79
CA ASP A 362 -19.00 13.08 14.13
C ASP A 362 -19.46 11.74 13.52
N LYS A 363 -18.54 10.94 12.96
CA LYS A 363 -18.83 9.61 12.39
C LYS A 363 -18.79 8.53 13.46
N GLU A 364 -19.66 7.52 13.32
CA GLU A 364 -19.74 6.34 14.18
C GLU A 364 -18.40 5.63 14.41
N ALA A 365 -17.51 5.66 13.42
CA ALA A 365 -16.16 5.11 13.55
C ALA A 365 -15.33 5.75 14.68
N SER A 366 -15.63 6.98 15.09
CA SER A 366 -14.92 7.73 16.13
C SER A 366 -15.37 7.37 17.56
N PHE A 367 -16.50 6.68 17.70
CA PHE A 367 -17.06 6.23 18.98
C PHE A 367 -17.49 4.75 18.93
N ASN A 368 -16.64 3.91 18.34
CA ASN A 368 -16.95 2.51 18.10
C ASN A 368 -16.94 1.67 19.40
N PRO A 369 -17.90 0.74 19.64
CA PRO A 369 -17.92 -0.12 20.82
C PRO A 369 -16.66 -0.95 21.07
N TYR A 370 -15.83 -1.18 20.03
CA TYR A 370 -14.54 -1.86 20.17
C TYR A 370 -13.61 -1.15 21.16
N THR A 371 -13.71 0.18 21.33
CA THR A 371 -12.80 0.93 22.21
C THR A 371 -12.94 0.59 23.70
N LYS A 372 -13.96 -0.17 24.08
CA LYS A 372 -14.10 -0.75 25.44
C LYS A 372 -12.93 -1.66 25.86
N VAL A 373 -12.16 -2.18 24.90
CA VAL A 373 -11.05 -3.10 25.21
C VAL A 373 -9.82 -2.40 25.76
N TYR A 374 -9.71 -1.08 25.60
CA TYR A 374 -8.55 -0.32 26.06
C TYR A 374 -8.77 0.17 27.48
N ASP A 375 -7.67 0.37 28.20
CA ASP A 375 -7.71 0.98 29.52
C ASP A 375 -8.11 2.46 29.44
N GLU A 376 -7.68 3.15 28.38
CA GLU A 376 -7.96 4.57 28.14
C GLU A 376 -8.29 4.86 26.67
N VAL A 377 -9.09 5.90 26.46
CA VAL A 377 -9.50 6.42 25.15
C VAL A 377 -9.16 7.90 25.12
N TRP A 378 -8.20 8.28 24.29
CA TRP A 378 -7.74 9.65 24.21
C TRP A 378 -8.43 10.38 23.05
N VAL A 379 -9.02 11.52 23.37
CA VAL A 379 -9.82 12.34 22.45
C VAL A 379 -9.22 13.73 22.29
N ALA A 380 -9.62 14.42 21.21
CA ALA A 380 -9.09 15.73 20.90
C ALA A 380 -9.52 16.80 21.91
N GLY A 381 -10.74 16.73 22.41
CA GLY A 381 -11.30 17.70 23.33
C GLY A 381 -12.70 17.27 23.80
N PRO A 382 -13.44 18.19 24.46
CA PRO A 382 -14.73 17.89 25.07
C PRO A 382 -15.74 17.22 24.11
N ALA A 383 -15.76 17.62 22.85
CA ALA A 383 -16.65 17.03 21.85
C ALA A 383 -16.45 15.51 21.66
N GLY A 384 -15.21 15.04 21.77
CA GLY A 384 -14.90 13.61 21.68
C GLY A 384 -15.43 12.82 22.88
N ARG A 385 -15.31 13.38 24.09
CA ARG A 385 -15.91 12.82 25.31
C ARG A 385 -17.43 12.73 25.17
N ASP A 386 -18.06 13.83 24.76
CA ASP A 386 -19.51 13.89 24.61
C ASP A 386 -20.04 12.91 23.57
N ARG A 387 -19.27 12.61 22.51
CA ARG A 387 -19.65 11.58 21.52
C ARG A 387 -19.77 10.21 22.19
N TYR A 388 -18.85 9.83 23.07
CA TYR A 388 -18.94 8.56 23.80
C TYR A 388 -20.12 8.54 24.77
N LEU A 389 -20.36 9.64 25.49
CA LEU A 389 -21.50 9.77 26.42
C LEU A 389 -22.84 9.64 25.69
N ARG A 390 -23.02 10.36 24.56
CA ARG A 390 -24.25 10.30 23.76
C ARG A 390 -24.46 8.96 23.07
N ALA A 391 -23.39 8.34 22.56
CA ALA A 391 -23.51 7.10 21.81
C ALA A 391 -23.81 5.88 22.68
N GLN A 392 -23.62 5.98 24.01
CA GLN A 392 -23.90 4.93 24.99
C GLN A 392 -23.29 3.56 24.61
N VAL A 393 -22.10 3.57 23.99
CA VAL A 393 -21.43 2.35 23.50
C VAL A 393 -20.75 1.52 24.60
N GLY A 394 -20.86 1.96 25.85
CA GLY A 394 -20.33 1.30 27.04
C GLY A 394 -18.88 1.61 27.38
N VAL A 395 -18.29 2.65 26.76
CA VAL A 395 -17.01 3.22 27.20
C VAL A 395 -17.28 4.06 28.44
N ARG A 396 -16.48 3.86 29.49
CA ARG A 396 -16.63 4.55 30.76
C ARG A 396 -16.04 5.96 30.64
N ASP A 397 -16.71 6.96 31.22
CA ASP A 397 -16.29 8.36 31.12
C ASP A 397 -14.92 8.59 31.76
N GLU A 398 -14.63 7.91 32.88
CA GLU A 398 -13.32 7.97 33.54
C GLU A 398 -12.17 7.34 32.73
N ALA A 399 -12.50 6.56 31.69
CA ALA A 399 -11.51 6.03 30.75
C ALA A 399 -11.22 6.99 29.60
N VAL A 400 -12.00 8.08 29.45
CA VAL A 400 -11.78 9.07 28.39
C VAL A 400 -10.87 10.18 28.90
N GLU A 401 -9.80 10.48 28.17
CA GLU A 401 -8.85 11.55 28.49
C GLU A 401 -8.76 12.56 27.32
N GLU A 402 -8.88 13.84 27.62
CA GLU A 402 -8.85 14.92 26.62
C GLU A 402 -7.42 15.42 26.45
N VAL A 403 -6.78 15.03 25.36
CA VAL A 403 -5.33 15.25 25.17
C VAL A 403 -4.99 16.27 24.09
N GLY A 404 -5.97 16.72 23.30
CA GLY A 404 -5.71 17.57 22.14
C GLY A 404 -5.38 16.78 20.86
N ARG A 405 -5.05 17.52 19.79
CA ARG A 405 -4.51 16.97 18.54
C ARG A 405 -3.10 17.51 18.28
N PRO A 406 -2.05 16.90 18.86
CA PRO A 406 -0.67 17.37 18.68
C PRO A 406 -0.15 17.33 17.24
N GLN A 407 -0.80 16.59 16.35
CA GLN A 407 -0.50 16.55 14.91
C GLN A 407 -0.78 17.89 14.23
N LEU A 408 -1.66 18.71 14.82
CA LEU A 408 -2.12 19.98 14.25
C LEU A 408 -1.22 21.16 14.59
N ALA A 409 -0.14 20.95 15.36
CA ALA A 409 0.76 22.01 15.81
C ALA A 409 1.38 22.84 14.66
N GLY A 410 1.55 22.23 13.48
CA GLY A 410 2.09 22.91 12.29
C GLY A 410 1.06 23.65 11.43
N ILE A 411 -0.22 23.69 11.82
CA ILE A 411 -1.27 24.37 11.06
C ILE A 411 -1.22 25.88 11.33
N ARG A 412 -1.04 26.66 10.27
CA ARG A 412 -1.04 28.12 10.29
C ARG A 412 -2.46 28.66 10.40
N ARG A 413 -2.60 29.78 11.14
CA ARG A 413 -3.88 30.47 11.33
C ARG A 413 -4.29 31.36 10.15
N THR A 414 -3.33 31.74 9.32
CA THR A 414 -3.50 32.54 8.12
C THR A 414 -3.07 31.74 6.89
N GLY A 415 -3.64 32.07 5.73
CA GLY A 415 -3.23 31.53 4.44
C GLY A 415 -2.42 32.57 3.64
N PRO A 416 -1.81 32.17 2.51
CA PRO A 416 -0.91 33.04 1.74
C PRO A 416 -1.56 34.35 1.26
N TYR A 417 -2.86 34.32 0.92
CA TYR A 417 -3.59 35.51 0.48
C TYR A 417 -3.80 36.50 1.62
N ALA A 418 -4.22 36.03 2.80
CA ALA A 418 -4.37 36.88 3.98
C ALA A 418 -3.02 37.49 4.43
N GLU A 419 -1.91 36.81 4.15
CA GLU A 419 -0.54 37.29 4.40
C GLU A 419 -0.03 38.25 3.32
N GLY A 420 -0.77 38.48 2.22
CA GLY A 420 -0.33 39.31 1.09
C GLY A 420 0.78 38.68 0.24
N THR A 421 1.09 37.40 0.47
CA THR A 421 2.15 36.65 -0.25
C THR A 421 1.65 35.98 -1.53
N ALA A 422 0.33 35.89 -1.71
CA ALA A 422 -0.30 35.40 -2.92
C ALA A 422 -1.37 36.40 -3.43
N PRO A 423 -1.46 36.61 -4.75
CA PRO A 423 -2.39 37.59 -5.33
C PRO A 423 -3.84 37.09 -5.41
N TYR A 424 -4.10 35.82 -5.07
CA TYR A 424 -5.43 35.21 -5.13
C TYR A 424 -5.69 34.36 -3.89
N ARG A 425 -6.95 34.33 -3.46
CA ARG A 425 -7.41 33.44 -2.40
C ARG A 425 -7.35 31.98 -2.85
N THR A 426 -6.93 31.08 -1.97
CA THR A 426 -6.91 29.65 -2.22
C THR A 426 -8.05 28.92 -1.52
N VAL A 427 -8.87 28.21 -2.30
CA VAL A 427 -9.94 27.32 -1.82
C VAL A 427 -9.46 25.88 -1.92
N LEU A 428 -9.38 25.20 -0.77
CA LEU A 428 -9.15 23.76 -0.71
C LEU A 428 -10.48 23.02 -0.77
N TYR A 429 -10.70 22.25 -1.82
CA TYR A 429 -11.77 21.26 -1.88
C TYR A 429 -11.22 19.88 -1.49
N ALA A 430 -11.61 19.40 -0.30
CA ALA A 430 -11.15 18.12 0.25
C ALA A 430 -12.34 17.21 0.60
N PRO A 431 -13.00 16.60 -0.41
CA PRO A 431 -14.14 15.73 -0.16
C PRO A 431 -13.73 14.39 0.44
N THR A 432 -14.63 13.80 1.20
CA THR A 432 -14.53 12.42 1.65
C THR A 432 -14.75 11.44 0.50
N TRP A 433 -14.39 10.18 0.75
CA TRP A 433 -14.74 9.07 -0.13
C TRP A 433 -16.13 8.53 0.22
N GLU A 434 -16.59 7.56 -0.57
CA GLU A 434 -17.93 7.01 -0.53
C GLU A 434 -18.32 6.38 0.82
N GLY A 435 -17.35 6.04 1.66
CA GLY A 435 -17.58 5.36 2.94
C GLY A 435 -17.85 3.86 2.77
N TRP A 436 -18.21 3.21 3.88
CA TRP A 436 -18.54 1.77 3.91
C TRP A 436 -20.05 1.50 3.93
N SER A 437 -20.87 2.47 4.36
CA SER A 437 -22.33 2.44 4.29
C SER A 437 -22.87 3.27 3.12
N ASP A 438 -24.15 3.12 2.80
CA ASP A 438 -24.86 3.89 1.76
C ASP A 438 -25.41 5.22 2.30
N ASP A 439 -24.77 5.78 3.33
CA ASP A 439 -25.18 7.05 3.91
C ASP A 439 -24.92 8.20 2.91
N VAL A 440 -25.99 8.88 2.52
CA VAL A 440 -25.98 10.00 1.58
C VAL A 440 -25.19 11.20 2.08
N PHE A 441 -24.92 11.32 3.39
CA PHE A 441 -24.11 12.39 3.97
C PHE A 441 -22.60 12.17 3.80
N HIS A 442 -22.17 11.02 3.28
CA HIS A 442 -20.78 10.62 3.36
C HIS A 442 -19.85 11.28 2.37
N SER A 443 -20.29 11.80 1.22
CA SER A 443 -19.40 12.43 0.23
C SER A 443 -20.16 13.30 -0.76
N SER A 444 -19.74 14.56 -0.92
CA SER A 444 -20.21 15.48 -1.95
C SER A 444 -19.63 15.18 -3.33
N LEU A 445 -18.65 14.28 -3.41
CA LEU A 445 -17.83 14.14 -4.60
C LEU A 445 -18.65 13.81 -5.85
N ASP A 446 -19.60 12.88 -5.74
CA ASP A 446 -20.44 12.45 -6.86
C ASP A 446 -21.53 13.49 -7.17
N ALA A 447 -22.30 13.89 -6.17
CA ALA A 447 -23.47 14.75 -6.33
C ALA A 447 -23.13 16.22 -6.65
N MET A 448 -22.05 16.76 -6.08
CA MET A 448 -21.75 18.20 -6.11
C MET A 448 -20.35 18.52 -6.64
N GLY A 449 -19.38 17.60 -6.52
CA GLY A 449 -17.96 17.88 -6.74
C GLY A 449 -17.61 18.59 -8.05
N PRO A 450 -18.00 18.06 -9.23
CA PRO A 450 -17.75 18.74 -10.50
C PRO A 450 -18.44 20.10 -10.65
N ALA A 451 -19.57 20.32 -9.98
CA ALA A 451 -20.27 21.60 -9.99
C ALA A 451 -19.58 22.61 -9.09
N ILE A 452 -19.15 22.20 -7.89
CA ILE A 452 -18.35 23.03 -6.96
C ILE A 452 -17.10 23.53 -7.67
N VAL A 453 -16.33 22.61 -8.28
CA VAL A 453 -15.07 22.99 -8.95
C VAL A 453 -15.33 23.94 -10.11
N ARG A 454 -16.34 23.68 -10.95
CA ARG A 454 -16.68 24.59 -12.05
C ARG A 454 -17.02 26.00 -11.54
N ALA A 455 -17.89 26.11 -10.54
CA ALA A 455 -18.29 27.40 -9.98
C ALA A 455 -17.09 28.15 -9.35
N LEU A 456 -16.13 27.44 -8.75
CA LEU A 456 -14.91 28.06 -8.22
C LEU A 456 -13.98 28.56 -9.33
N LEU A 457 -13.90 27.86 -10.47
CA LEU A 457 -13.05 28.28 -11.61
C LEU A 457 -13.57 29.55 -12.30
N GLU A 458 -14.83 29.91 -12.09
CA GLU A 458 -15.44 31.16 -12.56
C GLU A 458 -15.13 32.36 -11.65
N GLN A 459 -14.44 32.13 -10.52
CA GLN A 459 -14.08 33.16 -9.53
C GLN A 459 -12.56 33.41 -9.55
N PRO A 460 -12.08 34.58 -9.09
CA PRO A 460 -10.65 34.89 -9.01
C PRO A 460 -9.95 34.17 -7.83
N VAL A 461 -10.13 32.85 -7.73
CA VAL A 461 -9.60 32.01 -6.65
C VAL A 461 -8.77 30.86 -7.19
N ARG A 462 -7.76 30.44 -6.44
CA ARG A 462 -6.99 29.22 -6.72
C ARG A 462 -7.68 28.02 -6.08
N VAL A 463 -8.02 27.02 -6.87
CA VAL A 463 -8.53 25.72 -6.37
C VAL A 463 -7.38 24.73 -6.10
N ILE A 464 -7.34 24.20 -4.87
CA ILE A 464 -6.61 22.97 -4.52
C ILE A 464 -7.63 21.84 -4.35
N TYR A 465 -7.50 20.76 -5.10
CA TYR A 465 -8.32 19.57 -4.91
C TYR A 465 -7.52 18.44 -4.25
N LYS A 466 -7.92 18.03 -3.04
CA LYS A 466 -7.31 16.91 -2.30
C LYS A 466 -8.33 15.79 -2.09
N PRO A 467 -8.47 14.83 -3.03
CA PRO A 467 -9.35 13.68 -2.83
C PRO A 467 -8.84 12.76 -1.72
N HIS A 468 -9.76 12.04 -1.10
CA HIS A 468 -9.43 10.95 -0.20
C HIS A 468 -8.69 9.80 -0.94
N PRO A 469 -7.73 9.10 -0.32
CA PRO A 469 -6.97 8.02 -1.00
C PRO A 469 -7.82 6.84 -1.52
N LEU A 470 -9.02 6.65 -0.95
CA LEU A 470 -9.97 5.61 -1.36
C LEU A 470 -11.02 6.10 -2.36
N THR A 471 -10.92 7.33 -2.87
CA THR A 471 -11.88 7.89 -3.82
C THR A 471 -12.09 6.98 -5.04
N GLY A 472 -13.36 6.64 -5.29
CA GLY A 472 -13.77 5.82 -6.42
C GLY A 472 -13.60 4.32 -6.18
N HIS A 473 -13.11 3.89 -5.01
CA HIS A 473 -12.89 2.48 -4.68
C HIS A 473 -14.20 1.68 -4.73
N ARG A 474 -15.30 2.26 -4.23
CA ARG A 474 -16.60 1.60 -4.15
C ARG A 474 -17.58 2.08 -5.23
N SER A 475 -17.57 3.36 -5.58
CA SER A 475 -18.52 3.96 -6.54
C SER A 475 -17.87 4.28 -7.89
N PRO A 476 -18.35 3.67 -8.99
CA PRO A 476 -17.99 4.09 -10.34
C PRO A 476 -18.36 5.55 -10.63
N ALA A 477 -19.43 6.06 -10.02
CA ALA A 477 -19.89 7.44 -10.18
C ALA A 477 -18.91 8.42 -9.52
N ALA A 478 -18.48 8.15 -8.27
CA ALA A 478 -17.40 8.91 -7.62
C ALA A 478 -16.09 8.89 -8.42
N ARG A 479 -15.74 7.74 -9.01
CA ARG A 479 -14.56 7.63 -9.91
C ARG A 479 -14.71 8.46 -11.19
N THR A 480 -15.93 8.65 -11.65
CA THR A 480 -16.26 9.47 -12.83
C THR A 480 -16.21 10.95 -12.48
N ALA A 481 -16.82 11.34 -11.35
CA ALA A 481 -16.74 12.70 -10.82
C ALA A 481 -15.30 13.13 -10.53
N HIS A 482 -14.49 12.26 -9.92
CA HIS A 482 -13.05 12.50 -9.74
C HIS A 482 -12.35 12.80 -11.07
N ARG A 483 -12.56 11.97 -12.10
CA ARG A 483 -11.98 12.20 -13.44
C ARG A 483 -12.44 13.51 -14.06
N ARG A 484 -13.71 13.89 -13.86
CA ARG A 484 -14.25 15.16 -14.36
C ARG A 484 -13.62 16.37 -13.67
N ILE A 485 -13.41 16.31 -12.34
CA ILE A 485 -12.69 17.36 -11.60
C ILE A 485 -11.26 17.49 -12.11
N MET A 486 -10.55 16.37 -12.32
CA MET A 486 -9.19 16.40 -12.87
C MET A 486 -9.13 17.08 -14.24
N ALA A 487 -10.15 16.88 -15.09
CA ALA A 487 -10.25 17.54 -16.39
C ALA A 487 -10.51 19.05 -16.25
N LEU A 488 -11.47 19.44 -15.39
CA LEU A 488 -11.80 20.85 -15.12
C LEU A 488 -10.58 21.63 -14.62
N LEU A 489 -9.79 21.06 -13.70
CA LEU A 489 -8.59 21.72 -13.17
C LEU A 489 -7.46 21.86 -14.19
N GLY A 490 -7.54 21.17 -15.32
CA GLY A 490 -6.61 21.31 -16.45
C GLY A 490 -6.98 22.45 -17.41
N GLU A 491 -8.16 23.06 -17.25
CA GLU A 491 -8.59 24.21 -18.06
C GLU A 491 -7.74 25.45 -17.72
N ARG A 492 -7.45 26.28 -18.73
CA ARG A 492 -6.62 27.48 -18.54
C ARG A 492 -7.47 28.66 -18.09
N THR A 493 -7.36 29.01 -16.81
CA THR A 493 -7.97 30.22 -16.22
C THR A 493 -6.95 31.35 -16.02
N GLY A 494 -5.66 31.06 -16.16
CA GLY A 494 -4.57 31.97 -15.76
C GLY A 494 -4.17 31.86 -14.28
N ILE A 495 -4.91 31.11 -13.47
CA ILE A 495 -4.61 30.85 -12.05
C ILE A 495 -4.10 29.40 -11.89
N PRO A 496 -3.02 29.15 -11.12
CA PRO A 496 -2.42 27.81 -11.00
C PRO A 496 -3.21 26.88 -10.07
N HIS A 497 -4.30 26.33 -10.57
CA HIS A 497 -5.07 25.27 -9.91
C HIS A 497 -4.28 23.96 -9.82
N VAL A 498 -4.53 23.15 -8.78
CA VAL A 498 -3.78 21.91 -8.57
C VAL A 498 -4.65 20.80 -7.96
N ALA A 499 -4.42 19.56 -8.42
CA ALA A 499 -4.94 18.37 -7.79
C ALA A 499 -3.82 17.60 -7.09
N VAL A 500 -3.99 17.33 -5.79
CA VAL A 500 -3.02 16.62 -4.95
C VAL A 500 -3.49 15.19 -4.72
N THR A 501 -3.21 14.30 -5.68
CA THR A 501 -3.62 12.88 -5.62
C THR A 501 -2.57 11.97 -4.95
N GLY A 502 -1.34 12.46 -4.80
CA GLY A 502 -0.24 11.77 -4.15
C GLY A 502 -0.25 11.85 -2.62
N ARG A 503 0.84 11.33 -2.03
CA ARG A 503 1.15 11.44 -0.59
C ARG A 503 1.59 12.85 -0.20
N GLU A 504 2.28 13.53 -1.10
CA GLU A 504 2.80 14.88 -0.93
C GLU A 504 2.26 15.79 -2.04
N PRO A 505 1.97 17.08 -1.74
CA PRO A 505 1.89 17.66 -0.40
C PRO A 505 0.87 16.95 0.52
N SER A 506 1.10 16.97 1.84
CA SER A 506 0.20 16.37 2.80
C SER A 506 -1.11 17.15 2.92
N LEU A 507 -2.11 16.60 3.60
CA LEU A 507 -3.36 17.32 3.86
C LEU A 507 -3.11 18.61 4.66
N TYR A 508 -2.21 18.59 5.65
CA TYR A 508 -1.91 19.74 6.49
C TYR A 508 -1.09 20.80 5.74
N ASP A 509 -0.26 20.41 4.75
CA ASP A 509 0.36 21.37 3.83
C ASP A 509 -0.71 22.07 2.99
N CYS A 510 -1.70 21.32 2.49
CA CYS A 510 -2.84 21.91 1.79
C CYS A 510 -3.66 22.84 2.69
N PHE A 511 -3.77 22.55 3.99
CA PHE A 511 -4.40 23.47 4.94
C PHE A 511 -3.61 24.78 5.02
N ASN A 512 -2.29 24.70 5.11
CA ASN A 512 -1.40 25.86 5.19
C ASN A 512 -1.41 26.71 3.92
N GLU A 513 -1.70 26.11 2.76
CA GLU A 513 -1.86 26.81 1.48
C GLU A 513 -3.25 27.38 1.25
N ALA A 514 -4.26 26.93 2.01
CA ALA A 514 -5.65 27.33 1.83
C ALA A 514 -6.04 28.51 2.72
N ASP A 515 -6.88 29.38 2.20
CA ASP A 515 -7.57 30.41 2.97
C ASP A 515 -8.97 29.94 3.38
N VAL A 516 -9.59 29.06 2.59
CA VAL A 516 -10.93 28.50 2.85
C VAL A 516 -10.95 27.01 2.53
N LEU A 517 -11.60 26.23 3.39
CA LEU A 517 -11.88 24.80 3.14
C LEU A 517 -13.32 24.61 2.65
N ILE A 518 -13.53 23.80 1.61
CA ILE A 518 -14.81 23.16 1.30
C ILE A 518 -14.64 21.65 1.49
N SER A 519 -15.45 21.06 2.36
CA SER A 519 -15.37 19.63 2.66
C SER A 519 -16.72 19.07 3.09
N ASP A 520 -16.74 17.75 3.29
CA ASP A 520 -17.86 16.98 3.82
C ASP A 520 -17.74 16.82 5.34
N ILE A 521 -18.74 16.20 5.97
CA ILE A 521 -18.64 15.76 7.37
C ILE A 521 -17.49 14.77 7.52
N SER A 522 -16.41 15.19 8.17
CA SER A 522 -15.19 14.40 8.36
C SER A 522 -14.24 14.99 9.39
N SER A 523 -13.23 14.22 9.79
CA SER A 523 -12.13 14.72 10.61
C SER A 523 -11.30 15.80 9.91
N VAL A 524 -11.40 15.95 8.58
CA VAL A 524 -10.73 17.04 7.83
C VAL A 524 -11.25 18.39 8.31
N VAL A 525 -12.58 18.51 8.49
CA VAL A 525 -13.20 19.73 9.03
C VAL A 525 -12.75 19.96 10.48
N SER A 526 -12.81 18.93 11.32
CA SER A 526 -12.40 19.03 12.73
C SER A 526 -10.93 19.42 12.89
N ASP A 527 -10.05 18.93 12.01
CA ASP A 527 -8.64 19.30 12.00
C ASP A 527 -8.42 20.72 11.43
N PHE A 528 -9.14 21.11 10.38
CA PHE A 528 -9.01 22.43 9.75
C PHE A 528 -9.44 23.56 10.70
N VAL A 529 -10.40 23.31 11.60
CA VAL A 529 -10.80 24.25 12.66
C VAL A 529 -9.61 24.69 13.52
N ALA A 530 -8.52 23.89 13.61
CA ALA A 530 -7.30 24.32 14.30
C ALA A 530 -6.69 25.60 13.73
N SER A 531 -6.86 25.85 12.42
CA SER A 531 -6.41 27.08 11.78
C SER A 531 -7.25 28.30 12.16
N GLY A 532 -8.51 28.12 12.57
CA GLY A 532 -9.47 29.21 12.74
C GLY A 532 -9.96 29.85 11.43
N LYS A 533 -9.48 29.39 10.27
CA LYS A 533 -9.87 29.88 8.94
C LYS A 533 -11.31 29.49 8.58
N PRO A 534 -11.96 30.25 7.69
CA PRO A 534 -13.31 29.94 7.23
C PRO A 534 -13.40 28.57 6.56
N TYR A 535 -14.51 27.87 6.78
CA TYR A 535 -14.79 26.61 6.11
C TYR A 535 -16.27 26.44 5.79
N VAL A 536 -16.51 25.64 4.75
CA VAL A 536 -17.81 25.34 4.17
C VAL A 536 -18.02 23.83 4.25
N VAL A 537 -19.19 23.44 4.74
CA VAL A 537 -19.61 22.04 4.82
C VAL A 537 -20.73 21.79 3.81
N THR A 538 -20.55 20.77 2.99
CA THR A 538 -21.54 20.31 2.01
C THR A 538 -22.71 19.62 2.71
N ASN A 539 -23.92 20.11 2.48
CA ASN A 539 -25.17 19.52 2.94
C ASN A 539 -25.84 18.77 1.80
N VAL A 540 -25.26 17.61 1.45
CA VAL A 540 -25.63 16.83 0.26
C VAL A 540 -27.12 16.44 0.26
N ALA A 541 -27.70 16.15 1.42
CA ALA A 541 -29.10 15.76 1.54
C ALA A 541 -30.08 16.93 1.74
N ALA A 542 -29.60 18.19 1.66
CA ALA A 542 -30.41 19.39 1.82
C ALA A 542 -31.25 19.41 3.12
N LEU A 543 -30.67 18.96 4.24
CA LEU A 543 -31.34 19.05 5.54
C LEU A 543 -31.52 20.52 5.98
N PRO A 544 -32.54 20.84 6.79
CA PRO A 544 -32.62 22.12 7.50
C PRO A 544 -31.33 22.40 8.28
N GLY A 545 -30.84 23.65 8.22
CA GLY A 545 -29.50 24.00 8.70
C GLY A 545 -29.31 23.88 10.22
N ASP A 546 -30.38 24.02 10.99
CA ASP A 546 -30.44 23.78 12.44
C ASP A 546 -30.30 22.28 12.74
N ARG A 547 -31.12 21.43 12.09
CA ARG A 547 -31.07 19.97 12.19
C ARG A 547 -29.71 19.41 11.79
N PHE A 548 -29.10 19.98 10.73
CA PHE A 548 -27.79 19.56 10.27
C PHE A 548 -26.69 19.83 11.31
N ARG A 549 -26.73 20.98 11.98
CA ARG A 549 -25.75 21.36 13.02
C ARG A 549 -25.94 20.61 14.33
N GLU A 550 -27.18 20.32 14.70
CA GLU A 550 -27.49 19.46 15.85
C GLU A 550 -26.90 18.06 15.66
N ARG A 551 -27.08 17.49 14.46
CA ARG A 551 -26.53 16.17 14.12
C ARG A 551 -25.02 16.16 13.96
N TYR A 552 -24.45 17.24 13.42
CA TYR A 552 -23.01 17.35 13.12
C TYR A 552 -22.42 18.60 13.78
N PRO A 553 -22.00 18.53 15.06
CA PRO A 553 -21.43 19.65 15.78
C PRO A 553 -20.26 20.33 15.06
N ALA A 554 -19.45 19.61 14.28
CA ALA A 554 -18.37 20.21 13.49
C ALA A 554 -18.86 21.21 12.42
N ALA A 555 -20.14 21.16 12.02
CA ALA A 555 -20.77 22.13 11.13
C ALA A 555 -21.30 23.38 11.86
N GLY A 556 -21.25 23.42 13.19
CA GLY A 556 -21.79 24.49 14.02
C GLY A 556 -21.22 25.88 13.72
N ALA A 557 -19.99 25.94 13.23
CA ALA A 557 -19.32 27.19 12.83
C ALA A 557 -18.98 27.24 11.33
N ALA A 558 -19.65 26.41 10.53
CA ALA A 558 -19.48 26.34 9.08
C ALA A 558 -20.53 27.19 8.35
N TYR A 559 -20.16 27.65 7.16
CA TYR A 559 -21.13 27.94 6.11
C TYR A 559 -21.64 26.61 5.53
N LEU A 560 -22.94 26.49 5.29
CA LEU A 560 -23.53 25.29 4.68
C LEU A 560 -23.72 25.52 3.19
N LEU A 561 -23.37 24.51 2.39
CA LEU A 561 -23.50 24.55 0.94
C LEU A 561 -24.48 23.45 0.48
N GLY A 562 -25.62 23.87 -0.08
CA GLY A 562 -26.63 22.95 -0.58
C GLY A 562 -26.27 22.36 -1.96
N PRO A 563 -26.97 21.31 -2.42
CA PRO A 563 -26.66 20.64 -3.69
C PRO A 563 -26.77 21.55 -4.93
N GLY A 564 -27.55 22.63 -4.84
CA GLY A 564 -27.69 23.64 -5.90
C GLY A 564 -26.61 24.73 -5.91
N LEU A 565 -25.72 24.76 -4.90
CA LEU A 565 -24.64 25.75 -4.75
C LEU A 565 -25.06 27.22 -4.68
N ALA A 566 -26.35 27.50 -4.42
CA ALA A 566 -26.90 28.85 -4.41
C ALA A 566 -26.20 29.78 -3.39
N GLU A 567 -25.67 29.20 -2.32
CA GLU A 567 -25.01 29.93 -1.24
C GLU A 567 -23.56 30.34 -1.60
N LEU A 568 -22.91 29.64 -2.54
CA LEU A 568 -21.47 29.79 -2.79
C LEU A 568 -21.04 31.24 -3.15
N PRO A 569 -21.72 31.96 -4.07
CA PRO A 569 -21.32 33.33 -4.38
C PRO A 569 -21.45 34.29 -3.20
N GLY A 570 -22.48 34.10 -2.36
CA GLY A 570 -22.68 34.89 -1.14
C GLY A 570 -21.62 34.60 -0.08
N ILE A 571 -21.25 33.33 0.09
CA ILE A 571 -20.18 32.91 0.99
C ILE A 571 -18.85 33.55 0.57
N LEU A 572 -18.44 33.41 -0.70
CA LEU A 572 -17.16 33.93 -1.17
C LEU A 572 -17.06 35.45 -1.02
N ARG A 573 -18.14 36.18 -1.36
CA ARG A 573 -18.19 37.64 -1.22
C ARG A 573 -18.01 38.11 0.22
N ARG A 574 -18.70 37.48 1.19
CA ARG A 574 -18.54 37.82 2.61
C ARG A 574 -17.13 37.55 3.12
N LEU A 575 -16.50 36.49 2.63
CA LEU A 575 -15.12 36.17 2.98
C LEU A 575 -14.12 37.17 2.36
N ASP A 576 -14.48 37.88 1.28
CA ASP A 576 -13.67 38.97 0.69
C ASP A 576 -13.77 40.29 1.45
N ALA A 577 -14.87 40.54 2.15
CA ALA A 577 -15.07 41.77 2.89
C ALA A 577 -14.47 41.67 4.32
N PRO A 578 -13.49 42.52 4.69
CA PRO A 578 -12.92 42.52 6.03
C PRO A 578 -13.99 42.74 7.11
N GLY A 579 -14.05 41.85 8.10
CA GLY A 579 -15.00 41.96 9.22
C GLY A 579 -16.39 41.37 8.99
N GLU A 580 -16.71 40.88 7.78
CA GLU A 580 -18.02 40.27 7.46
C GLU A 580 -18.10 38.75 7.73
N ASP A 581 -17.08 38.18 8.36
CA ASP A 581 -17.09 36.78 8.77
C ASP A 581 -17.87 36.57 10.09
N GLU A 582 -19.18 36.49 9.95
CA GLU A 582 -20.13 36.22 11.03
C GLU A 582 -19.81 34.92 11.81
N MET A 583 -19.15 33.95 11.18
CA MET A 583 -18.84 32.66 11.79
C MET A 583 -17.54 32.68 12.62
N ALA A 584 -16.75 33.76 12.58
CA ALA A 584 -15.45 33.83 13.26
C ALA A 584 -15.55 33.62 14.78
N GLY A 585 -16.56 34.19 15.44
CA GLY A 585 -16.82 33.98 16.87
C GLY A 585 -17.17 32.52 17.19
N ALA A 586 -18.10 31.95 16.42
CA ALA A 586 -18.50 30.55 16.55
C ALA A 586 -17.32 29.60 16.30
N ARG A 587 -16.42 29.90 15.35
CA ARG A 587 -15.23 29.08 15.08
C ARG A 587 -14.25 29.06 16.26
N ARG A 588 -14.08 30.17 16.98
CA ARG A 588 -13.25 30.19 18.19
C ARG A 588 -13.81 29.29 19.29
N ALA A 589 -15.13 29.37 19.54
CA ALA A 589 -15.79 28.51 20.51
C ALA A 589 -15.74 27.03 20.10
N LEU A 590 -16.04 26.74 18.83
CA LEU A 590 -16.00 25.37 18.29
C LEU A 590 -14.59 24.76 18.37
N ARG A 591 -13.54 25.56 18.14
CA ARG A 591 -12.15 25.10 18.28
C ARG A 591 -11.85 24.62 19.69
N GLY A 592 -12.25 25.36 20.71
CA GLY A 592 -12.11 24.95 22.11
C GLY A 592 -12.89 23.66 22.43
N TYR A 593 -14.11 23.55 21.92
CA TYR A 593 -14.95 22.37 22.11
C TYR A 593 -14.41 21.11 21.39
N LEU A 594 -13.90 21.26 20.16
CA LEU A 594 -13.38 20.13 19.37
C LEU A 594 -11.97 19.71 19.78
N LEU A 595 -11.08 20.66 20.10
CA LEU A 595 -9.64 20.42 20.23
C LEU A 595 -9.08 20.71 21.64
N GLY A 596 -9.94 21.13 22.58
CA GLY A 596 -9.53 21.55 23.92
C GLY A 596 -8.92 22.96 23.94
N PRO A 597 -8.37 23.38 25.09
CA PRO A 597 -7.88 24.75 25.29
C PRO A 597 -6.65 25.09 24.44
N ASP A 598 -6.31 26.37 24.34
CA ASP A 598 -5.10 26.84 23.64
C ASP A 598 -3.82 26.65 24.48
N HIS A 599 -3.94 26.65 25.80
CA HIS A 599 -2.82 26.50 26.73
C HIS A 599 -3.17 25.51 27.86
N PRO A 600 -2.25 24.60 28.26
CA PRO A 600 -1.01 24.28 27.56
C PRO A 600 -1.27 23.69 26.16
N ASP A 601 -0.30 23.77 25.27
CA ASP A 601 -0.46 23.33 23.88
C ASP A 601 -0.76 21.82 23.79
N PRO A 602 -1.35 21.34 22.69
CA PRO A 602 -1.75 19.94 22.55
C PRO A 602 -0.61 18.92 22.66
N LEU A 603 0.64 19.28 22.33
CA LEU A 603 1.78 18.37 22.48
C LEU A 603 2.15 18.22 23.95
N ALA A 604 2.19 19.33 24.70
CA ALA A 604 2.42 19.31 26.15
C ALA A 604 1.35 18.49 26.88
N ARG A 605 0.07 18.65 26.51
CA ARG A 605 -1.03 17.84 27.08
C ARG A 605 -0.90 16.36 26.77
N PHE A 606 -0.53 16.03 25.52
CA PHE A 606 -0.32 14.65 25.11
C PHE A 606 0.86 13.99 25.84
N GLU A 607 2.00 14.66 25.95
CA GLU A 607 3.18 14.17 26.71
C GLU A 607 2.83 13.95 28.19
N GLU A 608 2.06 14.87 28.76
CA GLU A 608 1.62 14.77 30.15
C GLU A 608 0.63 13.61 30.36
N ALA A 609 -0.30 13.37 29.43
CA ALA A 609 -1.20 12.22 29.46
C ALA A 609 -0.44 10.88 29.35
N VAL A 610 0.56 10.83 28.47
CA VAL A 610 1.50 9.70 28.36
C VAL A 610 2.21 9.44 29.69
N ARG A 611 2.73 10.48 30.35
CA ARG A 611 3.43 10.34 31.64
C ARG A 611 2.50 9.81 32.72
N ARG A 612 1.26 10.29 32.77
CA ARG A 612 0.24 9.77 33.70
C ARG A 612 -0.11 8.31 33.42
N ALA A 613 -0.31 7.94 32.17
CA ALA A 613 -0.59 6.56 31.79
C ALA A 613 0.58 5.63 32.14
N ALA A 614 1.83 6.08 31.97
CA ALA A 614 3.02 5.33 32.35
C ALA A 614 3.15 5.17 33.88
N ALA A 615 2.84 6.21 34.66
CA ALA A 615 2.80 6.13 36.12
C ALA A 615 1.75 5.12 36.61
N ARG A 616 0.52 5.17 36.06
CA ARG A 616 -0.55 4.20 36.32
C ARG A 616 -0.13 2.77 35.96
N ALA A 617 0.57 2.58 34.84
CA ALA A 617 1.14 1.29 34.45
C ALA A 617 2.17 0.79 35.47
N GLY A 618 3.04 1.68 35.97
CA GLY A 618 4.02 1.38 37.02
C GLY A 618 3.38 0.92 38.33
N GLU A 619 2.35 1.62 38.80
CA GLU A 619 1.57 1.21 39.97
C GLU A 619 0.91 -0.16 39.79
N ARG A 620 0.30 -0.41 38.62
CA ARG A 620 -0.28 -1.71 38.30
C ARG A 620 0.78 -2.82 38.24
N ALA A 621 1.95 -2.55 37.67
CA ALA A 621 3.04 -3.51 37.61
C ALA A 621 3.56 -3.87 39.02
N ARG A 622 3.68 -2.88 39.92
CA ARG A 622 4.00 -3.10 41.34
C ARG A 622 2.98 -3.98 42.04
N PHE A 623 1.71 -3.63 41.88
CA PHE A 623 0.60 -4.39 42.47
C PHE A 623 0.58 -5.85 41.99
N LEU A 624 0.92 -6.09 40.72
CA LEU A 624 0.98 -7.43 40.12
C LEU A 624 2.31 -8.18 40.38
N GLY A 625 3.27 -7.58 41.09
CA GLY A 625 4.59 -8.19 41.34
C GLY A 625 5.48 -8.31 40.08
N LEU A 626 5.19 -7.55 39.03
CA LEU A 626 5.91 -7.62 37.75
C LEU A 626 7.25 -6.88 37.75
N GLU A 627 7.52 -6.03 38.75
CA GLU A 627 8.80 -5.30 38.85
C GLU A 627 9.98 -6.20 39.24
N ALA A 628 9.73 -7.35 39.88
CA ALA A 628 10.76 -8.32 40.25
C ALA A 628 11.33 -9.09 39.03
N LEU A 629 10.76 -8.90 37.84
CA LEU A 629 11.17 -9.53 36.58
C LEU A 629 11.97 -8.59 35.68
N ALA A 630 12.54 -7.50 36.22
CA ALA A 630 13.55 -6.72 35.50
C ALA A 630 14.57 -7.70 34.91
N PRO A 631 14.85 -7.63 33.59
CA PRO A 631 15.65 -8.65 32.92
C PRO A 631 16.98 -8.73 33.66
N SER A 632 17.31 -9.93 34.16
CA SER A 632 18.65 -10.22 34.63
C SER A 632 19.57 -9.84 33.48
N VAL A 633 20.30 -8.75 33.63
CA VAL A 633 21.48 -8.48 32.82
C VAL A 633 22.35 -9.69 33.06
N ARG A 634 22.40 -10.61 32.09
CA ARG A 634 23.44 -11.63 32.11
C ARG A 634 24.71 -10.87 31.77
N ASP A 635 25.49 -10.58 32.80
CA ASP A 635 26.88 -10.15 32.67
C ASP A 635 27.69 -11.14 31.82
#